data_AF-A0A7S3RIA0-F1
#
_entry.id   AF-A0A7S3RIA0-F1
#
_cell.length_a   1.000
_cell.length_b   1.000
_cell.length_c   1.000
_cell.angle_alpha   90.00
_cell.angle_beta   90.00
_cell.angle_gamma   90.00
#
_symmetry.space_group_name_H-M   'P 1'
#
loop_
_entity.id
_entity.type
_entity.pdbx_description
1 polymer ?
#
loop_
_entity_poly.entity_id
_entity_poly.type
_entity_poly.pdbx_seq_one_letter_code
_entity_poly.pdbx_strand_id
1 'polypeptide(L)'
;MARARLSQVVASAAEEAGRTAKKGKRRPSSKQKAVNSGAAATAERPLHAEPCNVVLTHTNTDFDSLAAAVALAKLWGLERPELPTHVVLPRGVNPLVARFLAYHKHLLPVRGFSTINPEDLHAVGIVDTQSRDRLGPAAAWLSHASHVAVYDHHLEVSGDISADELVLEPVGSATTVLVERLRQHAERKGTFASPAADSSAVVAAAAAAAAATANAATQGHDAAVGGGSVGYAAGRLTLSQAEATLFALGIRADTGGLSYADTTPRDGHALVWLMENGASQHAIAEFGHGRLSAAQRDVLSNALFETSRCVHEGLQVGRVHLDSGRGFMAGMAAVAEELLSLMGLDVVLLAVTHENAKAQVFISLIGRASARAKSVDLNAVMRTWEGGGHPAAAAASFRLSSKGDEAKQEALAALDKAHSLVLAQVPQQVTAGDLMTTRVFACSPDETMDDARAFMLRVQRKAAPVVDTEGTFLGMLKYRDVMKAL
;
A
#
# COMPACT_ATOMS: atom_id res chain seq x y z
N MET A 1 50.58 -54.91 -1.28
CA MET A 1 49.43 -55.14 -0.37
C MET A 1 48.16 -55.19 -1.21
N ALA A 2 47.50 -56.36 -1.21
CA ALA A 2 46.31 -56.73 -1.99
C ALA A 2 45.05 -55.94 -1.52
N ARG A 3 44.13 -55.42 -2.34
CA ARG A 3 43.23 -55.93 -3.43
C ARG A 3 41.77 -56.08 -2.92
N ALA A 4 40.84 -55.53 -3.70
CA ALA A 4 39.49 -56.04 -4.02
C ALA A 4 38.22 -55.55 -3.26
N ARG A 5 37.11 -55.69 -3.98
CA ARG A 5 35.74 -55.13 -3.86
C ARG A 5 34.74 -56.11 -3.19
N LEU A 6 33.51 -55.60 -2.98
CA LEU A 6 32.17 -56.23 -3.24
C LEU A 6 31.48 -57.10 -2.16
N SER A 7 30.12 -57.11 -2.25
CA SER A 7 29.05 -57.85 -1.53
C SER A 7 28.49 -57.19 -0.25
N GLN A 8 27.19 -56.90 -0.03
CA GLN A 8 25.89 -57.63 -0.19
C GLN A 8 25.68 -58.71 0.89
N VAL A 9 24.41 -58.85 1.38
CA VAL A 9 23.81 -60.00 2.14
C VAL A 9 23.91 -59.89 3.69
N VAL A 10 22.96 -60.21 4.60
CA VAL A 10 21.47 -60.42 4.71
C VAL A 10 21.20 -61.02 6.11
N ALA A 11 19.95 -60.89 6.61
CA ALA A 11 19.23 -61.76 7.59
C ALA A 11 19.59 -61.68 9.09
N SER A 12 18.69 -61.98 10.05
CA SER A 12 17.50 -62.87 10.04
C SER A 12 16.46 -62.44 11.13
N ALA A 13 15.13 -62.56 10.90
CA ALA A 13 14.19 -63.67 11.23
C ALA A 13 13.55 -63.52 12.66
N ALA A 14 12.33 -63.92 13.01
CA ALA A 14 11.33 -64.85 12.45
C ALA A 14 9.92 -64.61 13.07
N GLU A 15 8.88 -65.22 12.46
CA GLU A 15 7.66 -65.79 13.08
C GLU A 15 6.60 -64.84 13.73
N GLU A 16 5.28 -65.06 13.67
CA GLU A 16 4.39 -66.03 13.04
C GLU A 16 2.92 -65.52 13.11
N ALA A 17 2.08 -66.09 12.25
CA ALA A 17 0.61 -66.18 12.20
C ALA A 17 -0.32 -65.49 13.23
N GLY A 18 -1.44 -64.94 12.70
CA GLY A 18 -2.67 -64.70 13.48
C GLY A 18 -3.83 -64.08 12.69
N ARG A 19 -4.73 -64.91 12.16
CA ARG A 19 -5.96 -64.57 11.42
C ARG A 19 -7.06 -63.94 12.29
N THR A 20 -8.07 -63.39 11.58
CA THR A 20 -9.49 -63.05 11.95
C THR A 20 -9.76 -61.57 12.25
N ALA A 21 -10.87 -60.91 11.88
CA ALA A 21 -11.99 -61.18 10.97
C ALA A 21 -12.78 -59.87 10.71
N LYS A 22 -13.52 -59.86 9.59
CA LYS A 22 -14.61 -58.97 9.12
C LYS A 22 -15.39 -58.11 10.14
N LYS A 23 -15.72 -56.88 9.73
CA LYS A 23 -17.06 -56.21 9.65
C LYS A 23 -16.81 -54.74 9.23
N GLY A 24 -17.46 -54.07 8.28
CA GLY A 24 -18.77 -54.22 7.65
C GLY A 24 -19.68 -53.03 8.02
N LYS A 25 -19.80 -52.02 7.14
CA LYS A 25 -20.96 -51.09 6.94
C LYS A 25 -20.54 -49.93 6.00
N ARG A 26 -20.84 -49.98 4.70
CA ARG A 26 -22.07 -49.52 3.99
C ARG A 26 -22.44 -48.04 4.20
N ARG A 27 -22.24 -47.24 3.14
CA ARG A 27 -22.97 -46.00 2.79
C ARG A 27 -24.43 -46.31 2.40
N PRO A 28 -25.33 -45.31 2.44
CA PRO A 28 -25.96 -44.77 1.20
C PRO A 28 -25.96 -43.21 1.18
N SER A 29 -25.66 -42.52 0.06
CA SER A 29 -26.55 -42.02 -1.04
C SER A 29 -27.63 -41.02 -0.56
N SER A 30 -27.51 -39.71 -0.79
CA SER A 30 -27.91 -38.90 -1.96
C SER A 30 -29.43 -38.66 -2.14
N LYS A 31 -29.76 -37.38 -2.45
CA LYS A 31 -31.04 -36.79 -2.95
C LYS A 31 -32.07 -36.45 -1.83
N GLN A 32 -32.87 -35.37 -1.87
CA GLN A 32 -33.36 -34.54 -2.97
C GLN A 32 -33.99 -33.23 -2.43
N LYS A 33 -34.09 -32.21 -3.31
CA LYS A 33 -34.84 -30.95 -3.16
C LYS A 33 -36.27 -31.15 -2.63
N ALA A 34 -36.72 -30.21 -1.79
CA ALA A 34 -38.14 -29.89 -1.61
C ALA A 34 -38.33 -28.39 -1.81
N VAL A 35 -39.13 -28.07 -2.83
CA VAL A 35 -39.76 -26.77 -3.08
C VAL A 35 -40.88 -26.64 -2.05
N ASN A 36 -41.04 -25.47 -1.44
CA ASN A 36 -42.32 -25.15 -0.80
C ASN A 36 -42.70 -23.71 -1.12
N SER A 37 -43.89 -23.58 -1.70
CA SER A 37 -44.53 -22.36 -2.16
C SER A 37 -45.61 -21.93 -1.16
N GLY A 38 -45.70 -20.62 -0.93
CA GLY A 38 -46.93 -19.97 -0.50
C GLY A 38 -47.07 -19.69 1.00
N ALA A 39 -46.94 -18.43 1.38
CA ALA A 39 -47.99 -17.67 2.07
C ALA A 39 -47.46 -16.24 2.29
N ALA A 40 -48.15 -15.26 1.70
CA ALA A 40 -47.99 -13.86 2.03
C ALA A 40 -48.40 -13.66 3.49
N ALA A 41 -47.40 -13.54 4.37
CA ALA A 41 -47.57 -13.02 5.71
C ALA A 41 -47.17 -11.55 5.64
N THR A 42 -48.11 -10.67 5.97
CA THR A 42 -47.87 -9.27 6.32
C THR A 42 -46.69 -9.23 7.30
N ALA A 43 -45.54 -8.77 6.82
CA ALA A 43 -44.34 -8.61 7.64
C ALA A 43 -44.60 -7.49 8.64
N GLU A 44 -44.99 -7.85 9.85
CA GLU A 44 -44.89 -6.97 11.00
C GLU A 44 -43.43 -6.51 11.10
N ARG A 45 -43.22 -5.19 11.02
CA ARG A 45 -41.92 -4.54 11.15
C ARG A 45 -41.23 -5.06 12.42
N PRO A 46 -39.97 -5.53 12.35
CA PRO A 46 -39.23 -5.91 13.55
C PRO A 46 -39.19 -4.72 14.52
N LEU A 47 -39.53 -4.96 15.78
CA LEU A 47 -39.64 -3.96 16.87
C LEU A 47 -38.32 -3.24 17.24
N HIS A 48 -37.24 -3.42 16.46
CA HIS A 48 -35.92 -2.81 16.69
C HIS A 48 -35.27 -2.22 15.41
N ALA A 49 -36.06 -1.87 14.40
CA ALA A 49 -35.61 -1.16 13.19
C ALA A 49 -35.41 0.33 13.50
N GLU A 50 -34.23 0.72 13.98
CA GLU A 50 -33.85 2.11 14.17
C GLU A 50 -33.11 2.64 12.93
N PRO A 51 -33.56 3.76 12.32
CA PRO A 51 -32.85 4.39 11.22
C PRO A 51 -31.38 4.65 11.61
N CYS A 52 -30.45 4.36 10.71
CA CYS A 52 -29.02 4.51 10.96
C CYS A 52 -28.28 5.06 9.74
N ASN A 53 -27.10 5.64 9.99
CA ASN A 53 -26.15 5.98 8.94
C ASN A 53 -25.10 4.87 8.83
N VAL A 54 -24.64 4.61 7.61
CA VAL A 54 -23.54 3.67 7.36
C VAL A 54 -22.44 4.33 6.56
N VAL A 55 -21.19 4.11 6.94
CA VAL A 55 -20.02 4.49 6.16
C VAL A 55 -19.35 3.22 5.63
N LEU A 56 -19.15 3.18 4.32
CA LEU A 56 -18.59 2.07 3.56
C LEU A 56 -17.16 2.36 3.17
N THR A 57 -16.29 1.40 3.45
CA THR A 57 -14.95 1.33 2.87
C THR A 57 -14.99 0.64 1.51
N HIS A 58 -13.90 0.70 0.74
CA HIS A 58 -13.75 -0.19 -0.40
C HIS A 58 -13.42 -1.63 0.04
N THR A 59 -13.61 -2.60 -0.87
CA THR A 59 -13.18 -4.00 -0.67
C THR A 59 -11.68 -4.09 -0.50
N ASN A 60 -11.20 -5.02 0.33
CA ASN A 60 -9.81 -5.12 0.73
C ASN A 60 -9.30 -3.84 1.42
N THR A 61 -10.10 -3.35 2.37
CA THR A 61 -9.88 -2.09 3.10
C THR A 61 -8.46 -1.98 3.66
N ASP A 62 -7.78 -0.89 3.34
CA ASP A 62 -6.51 -0.48 3.92
C ASP A 62 -6.70 0.54 5.06
N PHE A 63 -5.60 1.14 5.52
CA PHE A 63 -5.67 2.07 6.64
C PHE A 63 -6.32 3.40 6.25
N ASP A 64 -6.14 3.90 5.02
CA ASP A 64 -6.76 5.17 4.64
C ASP A 64 -8.27 5.03 4.60
N SER A 65 -8.78 4.00 3.93
CA SER A 65 -10.22 3.78 3.86
C SER A 65 -10.86 3.49 5.22
N LEU A 66 -10.23 2.68 6.09
CA LEU A 66 -10.76 2.45 7.45
C LEU A 66 -10.73 3.74 8.29
N ALA A 67 -9.63 4.48 8.25
CA ALA A 67 -9.47 5.70 9.03
C ALA A 67 -10.44 6.79 8.58
N ALA A 68 -10.56 7.01 7.28
CA ALA A 68 -11.56 7.88 6.68
C ALA A 68 -12.97 7.45 7.11
N ALA A 69 -13.30 6.16 7.06
CA ALA A 69 -14.64 5.69 7.41
C ALA A 69 -14.98 5.98 8.88
N VAL A 70 -14.03 5.75 9.80
CA VAL A 70 -14.20 6.07 11.22
C VAL A 70 -14.27 7.58 11.45
N ALA A 71 -13.48 8.38 10.73
CA ALA A 71 -13.50 9.83 10.83
C ALA A 71 -14.85 10.41 10.38
N LEU A 72 -15.38 9.93 9.25
CA LEU A 72 -16.71 10.32 8.76
C LEU A 72 -17.81 9.86 9.70
N ALA A 73 -17.73 8.62 10.22
CA ALA A 73 -18.71 8.13 11.18
C ALA A 73 -18.77 9.00 12.44
N LYS A 74 -17.60 9.46 12.91
CA LYS A 74 -17.49 10.38 14.04
C LYS A 74 -18.03 11.78 13.70
N LEU A 75 -17.71 12.31 12.52
CA LEU A 75 -18.23 13.59 12.06
C LEU A 75 -19.75 13.57 11.98
N TRP A 76 -20.34 12.54 11.38
CA TRP A 76 -21.79 12.36 11.33
C TRP A 76 -22.41 12.15 12.70
N GLY A 77 -21.75 11.46 13.64
CA GLY A 77 -22.21 11.40 15.03
C GLY A 77 -22.26 12.77 15.73
N LEU A 78 -21.46 13.74 15.29
CA LEU A 78 -21.47 15.12 15.82
C LEU A 78 -22.46 16.04 15.11
N GLU A 79 -22.69 15.82 13.82
CA GLU A 79 -23.60 16.62 12.98
C GLU A 79 -25.05 16.13 13.04
N ARG A 80 -25.25 14.82 13.24
CA ARG A 80 -26.53 14.10 13.24
C ARG A 80 -26.63 13.21 14.48
N PRO A 81 -26.62 13.79 15.71
CA PRO A 81 -26.58 13.02 16.96
C PRO A 81 -27.80 12.13 17.18
N GLU A 82 -28.89 12.35 16.46
CA GLU A 82 -30.13 11.58 16.50
C GLU A 82 -30.07 10.23 15.78
N LEU A 83 -29.05 9.99 14.95
CA LEU A 83 -28.87 8.74 14.20
C LEU A 83 -27.53 8.07 14.54
N PRO A 84 -27.52 6.79 14.95
CA PRO A 84 -26.28 6.06 15.09
C PRO A 84 -25.58 5.94 13.73
N THR A 85 -24.25 6.09 13.73
CA THR A 85 -23.44 5.90 12.53
C THR A 85 -22.52 4.70 12.70
N HIS A 86 -22.51 3.81 11.71
CA HIS A 86 -21.74 2.57 11.72
C HIS A 86 -20.78 2.49 10.55
N VAL A 87 -19.62 1.89 10.76
CA VAL A 87 -18.65 1.57 9.69
C VAL A 87 -18.85 0.12 9.28
N VAL A 88 -18.97 -0.13 7.97
CA VAL A 88 -19.08 -1.48 7.41
C VAL A 88 -17.96 -1.72 6.42
N LEU A 89 -17.33 -2.87 6.56
CA LEU A 89 -16.24 -3.36 5.72
C LEU A 89 -16.83 -4.38 4.73
N PRO A 90 -17.11 -4.01 3.47
CA PRO A 90 -18.00 -4.80 2.61
C PRO A 90 -17.43 -6.17 2.25
N ARG A 91 -16.11 -6.27 2.07
CA ARG A 91 -15.43 -7.53 1.76
C ARG A 91 -13.93 -7.43 2.00
N GLY A 92 -13.44 -8.22 2.95
CA GLY A 92 -12.00 -8.37 3.20
C GLY A 92 -11.34 -7.10 3.75
N VAL A 93 -10.19 -7.29 4.38
CA VAL A 93 -9.34 -6.20 4.88
C VAL A 93 -7.89 -6.54 4.61
N ASN A 94 -7.06 -5.52 4.42
CA ASN A 94 -5.61 -5.66 4.39
C ASN A 94 -5.12 -6.36 5.68
N PRO A 95 -4.13 -7.27 5.62
CA PRO A 95 -3.62 -7.97 6.80
C PRO A 95 -3.20 -7.07 7.98
N LEU A 96 -2.63 -5.89 7.71
CA LEU A 96 -2.25 -4.94 8.77
C LEU A 96 -3.49 -4.34 9.45
N VAL A 97 -4.51 -4.01 8.68
CA VAL A 97 -5.80 -3.55 9.18
C VAL A 97 -6.49 -4.64 10.00
N ALA A 98 -6.48 -5.89 9.51
CA ALA A 98 -6.97 -7.04 10.26
C ALA A 98 -6.28 -7.17 11.63
N ARG A 99 -4.95 -7.02 11.66
CA ARG A 99 -4.18 -7.06 12.91
C ARG A 99 -4.56 -5.90 13.84
N PHE A 100 -4.67 -4.69 13.31
CA PHE A 100 -5.08 -3.52 14.10
C PHE A 100 -6.49 -3.71 14.71
N LEU A 101 -7.45 -4.16 13.89
CA LEU A 101 -8.82 -4.43 14.32
C LEU A 101 -8.89 -5.54 15.37
N ALA A 102 -8.02 -6.56 15.31
CA ALA A 102 -8.00 -7.62 16.32
C ALA A 102 -7.80 -7.08 17.75
N TYR A 103 -7.05 -5.99 17.90
CA TYR A 103 -6.82 -5.34 19.19
C TYR A 103 -7.79 -4.19 19.48
N HIS A 104 -8.19 -3.42 18.46
CA HIS A 104 -8.88 -2.13 18.66
C HIS A 104 -10.34 -2.10 18.19
N LYS A 105 -10.89 -3.18 17.59
CA LYS A 105 -12.23 -3.15 16.99
C LYS A 105 -13.35 -2.74 17.96
N HIS A 106 -13.22 -3.07 19.24
CA HIS A 106 -14.21 -2.71 20.28
C HIS A 106 -14.26 -1.20 20.57
N LEU A 107 -13.27 -0.44 20.12
CA LEU A 107 -13.18 1.02 20.27
C LEU A 107 -13.73 1.78 19.06
N LEU A 108 -14.12 1.06 17.99
CA LEU A 108 -14.52 1.63 16.71
C LEU A 108 -15.98 1.29 16.40
N PRO A 109 -16.71 2.14 15.66
CA PRO A 109 -18.11 1.91 15.31
C PRO A 109 -18.29 0.84 14.20
N VAL A 110 -17.44 -0.19 14.16
CA VAL A 110 -17.43 -1.21 13.10
C VAL A 110 -18.50 -2.28 13.35
N ARG A 111 -19.39 -2.47 12.37
CA ARG A 111 -20.45 -3.49 12.36
C ARG A 111 -20.21 -4.54 11.28
N GLY A 112 -20.76 -5.73 11.50
CA GLY A 112 -20.72 -6.79 10.50
C GLY A 112 -21.70 -6.49 9.36
N PHE A 113 -21.36 -6.86 8.13
CA PHE A 113 -22.25 -6.64 6.99
C PHE A 113 -23.66 -7.22 7.21
N SER A 114 -23.76 -8.40 7.81
CA SER A 114 -25.03 -9.09 8.08
C SER A 114 -25.85 -8.51 9.25
N THR A 115 -25.32 -7.52 9.98
CA THR A 115 -26.02 -6.91 11.11
C THR A 115 -26.77 -5.64 10.73
N ILE A 116 -26.64 -5.19 9.47
CA ILE A 116 -27.32 -4.01 8.95
C ILE A 116 -28.45 -4.46 8.04
N ASN A 117 -29.66 -3.95 8.30
CA ASN A 117 -30.79 -4.11 7.42
C ASN A 117 -30.82 -2.92 6.43
N PRO A 118 -30.81 -3.16 5.10
CA PRO A 118 -30.80 -2.08 4.11
C PRO A 118 -31.99 -1.13 4.22
N GLU A 119 -33.15 -1.60 4.69
CA GLU A 119 -34.35 -0.76 4.84
C GLU A 119 -34.25 0.27 5.96
N ASP A 120 -33.30 0.10 6.88
CA ASP A 120 -33.06 1.01 8.01
C ASP A 120 -32.01 2.09 7.68
N LEU A 121 -31.49 2.10 6.44
CA LEU A 121 -30.45 3.04 6.02
C LEU A 121 -31.03 4.43 5.74
N HIS A 122 -30.62 5.39 6.56
CA HIS A 122 -30.91 6.80 6.33
C HIS A 122 -29.91 7.43 5.36
N ALA A 123 -28.61 7.36 5.67
CA ALA A 123 -27.54 7.86 4.81
C ALA A 123 -26.41 6.85 4.65
N VAL A 124 -25.79 6.85 3.46
CA VAL A 124 -24.62 6.04 3.15
C VAL A 124 -23.45 6.93 2.76
N GLY A 125 -22.35 6.83 3.51
CA GLY A 125 -21.08 7.49 3.24
C GLY A 125 -20.16 6.51 2.57
N ILE A 126 -19.40 6.95 1.58
CA ILE A 126 -18.40 6.16 0.88
C ILE A 126 -17.09 6.92 0.98
N VAL A 127 -16.03 6.22 1.36
CA VAL A 127 -14.71 6.82 1.52
C VAL A 127 -13.68 6.13 0.65
N ASP A 128 -12.74 6.91 0.15
CA ASP A 128 -11.57 6.45 -0.60
C ASP A 128 -11.94 5.63 -1.86
N THR A 129 -13.13 5.83 -2.42
CA THR A 129 -13.51 5.23 -3.71
C THR A 129 -14.65 5.98 -4.35
N GLN A 130 -14.58 6.08 -5.68
CA GLN A 130 -15.65 6.57 -6.52
C GLN A 130 -16.35 5.46 -7.33
N SER A 131 -15.96 4.19 -7.15
CA SER A 131 -16.51 3.08 -7.92
C SER A 131 -17.35 2.07 -7.14
N ARG A 132 -18.49 1.67 -7.72
CA ARG A 132 -19.45 0.71 -7.16
C ARG A 132 -18.90 -0.70 -7.07
N ASP A 133 -18.03 -1.10 -8.00
CA ASP A 133 -17.41 -2.43 -8.01
C ASP A 133 -16.57 -2.67 -6.74
N ARG A 134 -15.89 -1.62 -6.30
CA ARG A 134 -15.10 -1.53 -5.07
C ARG A 134 -15.94 -1.53 -3.80
N LEU A 135 -17.27 -1.45 -3.86
CA LEU A 135 -18.15 -1.60 -2.69
C LEU A 135 -18.63 -3.05 -2.49
N GLY A 136 -18.38 -3.95 -3.46
CA GLY A 136 -18.82 -5.33 -3.38
C GLY A 136 -20.34 -5.46 -3.16
N PRO A 137 -20.82 -6.32 -2.23
CA PRO A 137 -22.25 -6.49 -1.99
C PRO A 137 -22.95 -5.22 -1.47
N ALA A 138 -22.21 -4.30 -0.86
CA ALA A 138 -22.77 -3.06 -0.31
C ALA A 138 -23.19 -2.06 -1.39
N ALA A 139 -22.78 -2.24 -2.65
CA ALA A 139 -23.19 -1.37 -3.77
C ALA A 139 -24.72 -1.29 -3.94
N ALA A 140 -25.43 -2.37 -3.57
CA ALA A 140 -26.89 -2.42 -3.59
C ALA A 140 -27.54 -1.52 -2.52
N TRP A 141 -26.83 -1.18 -1.44
CA TRP A 141 -27.36 -0.34 -0.36
C TRP A 141 -27.57 1.11 -0.78
N LEU A 142 -26.87 1.56 -1.82
CA LEU A 142 -26.98 2.93 -2.33
C LEU A 142 -28.40 3.27 -2.79
N SER A 143 -29.17 2.31 -3.29
CA SER A 143 -30.56 2.53 -3.69
C SER A 143 -31.55 2.54 -2.51
N HIS A 144 -31.12 2.17 -1.31
CA HIS A 144 -31.94 2.19 -0.10
C HIS A 144 -31.71 3.44 0.75
N ALA A 145 -30.57 4.12 0.58
CA ALA A 145 -30.24 5.32 1.33
C ALA A 145 -31.02 6.54 0.80
N SER A 146 -31.44 7.41 1.72
CA SER A 146 -32.04 8.71 1.36
C SER A 146 -30.99 9.77 1.03
N HIS A 147 -29.74 9.51 1.37
CA HIS A 147 -28.61 10.41 1.11
C HIS A 147 -27.32 9.60 0.91
N VAL A 148 -26.59 9.91 -0.17
CA VAL A 148 -25.31 9.28 -0.51
C VAL A 148 -24.22 10.35 -0.55
N ALA A 149 -23.16 10.17 0.25
CA ALA A 149 -22.00 11.05 0.27
C ALA A 149 -20.73 10.29 -0.11
N VAL A 150 -19.88 10.88 -0.95
CA VAL A 150 -18.59 10.31 -1.39
C VAL A 150 -17.47 11.26 -1.01
N TYR A 151 -16.45 10.72 -0.34
CA TYR A 151 -15.23 11.41 0.06
C TYR A 151 -14.04 10.68 -0.51
N ASP A 152 -13.33 11.30 -1.44
CA ASP A 152 -12.20 10.67 -2.13
C ASP A 152 -11.14 11.73 -2.48
N HIS A 153 -9.92 11.29 -2.77
CA HIS A 153 -8.79 12.15 -3.18
C HIS A 153 -8.30 11.85 -4.61
N HIS A 154 -8.83 10.81 -5.24
CA HIS A 154 -8.50 10.41 -6.61
C HIS A 154 -9.18 11.30 -7.69
N LEU A 155 -8.55 12.43 -8.04
CA LEU A 155 -9.11 13.40 -9.00
C LEU A 155 -9.19 12.92 -10.46
N GLU A 156 -8.34 11.96 -10.85
CA GLU A 156 -8.23 11.50 -12.25
C GLU A 156 -9.20 10.36 -12.59
N VAL A 157 -10.00 9.92 -11.62
CA VAL A 157 -10.92 8.79 -11.77
C VAL A 157 -12.33 9.29 -12.04
N SER A 158 -12.99 8.76 -13.09
CA SER A 158 -14.43 8.96 -13.29
C SER A 158 -15.19 7.94 -12.45
N GLY A 159 -15.93 8.42 -11.45
CA GLY A 159 -16.83 7.58 -10.64
C GLY A 159 -18.10 7.12 -11.35
N ASP A 160 -18.66 5.98 -10.93
CA ASP A 160 -19.97 5.47 -11.35
C ASP A 160 -21.02 5.53 -10.22
N ILE A 161 -20.69 6.19 -9.11
CA ILE A 161 -21.58 6.41 -7.97
C ILE A 161 -22.31 7.74 -8.14
N SER A 162 -23.65 7.70 -8.15
CA SER A 162 -24.48 8.91 -8.07
C SER A 162 -24.56 9.37 -6.61
N ALA A 163 -23.85 10.45 -6.27
CA ALA A 163 -23.78 10.97 -4.91
C ALA A 163 -24.53 12.31 -4.78
N ASP A 164 -25.21 12.52 -3.65
CA ASP A 164 -25.83 13.79 -3.28
C ASP A 164 -24.78 14.79 -2.76
N GLU A 165 -23.73 14.28 -2.10
CA GLU A 165 -22.54 15.05 -1.72
C GLU A 165 -21.30 14.36 -2.31
N LEU A 166 -20.51 15.10 -3.09
CA LEU A 166 -19.24 14.62 -3.64
C LEU A 166 -18.11 15.56 -3.21
N VAL A 167 -17.17 15.02 -2.44
CA VAL A 167 -16.01 15.75 -1.90
C VAL A 167 -14.75 15.13 -2.49
N LEU A 168 -14.14 15.84 -3.43
CA LEU A 168 -12.88 15.47 -4.06
C LEU A 168 -11.83 16.54 -3.81
N GLU A 169 -10.73 16.17 -3.17
CA GLU A 169 -9.70 17.11 -2.73
C GLU A 169 -8.30 16.63 -3.17
N PRO A 170 -7.42 17.51 -3.69
CA PRO A 170 -6.05 17.18 -4.06
C PRO A 170 -5.17 17.05 -2.80
N VAL A 171 -5.31 15.96 -2.06
CA VAL A 171 -4.48 15.62 -0.89
C VAL A 171 -3.94 14.20 -1.00
N GLY A 172 -2.94 13.86 -0.19
CA GLY A 172 -2.33 12.54 -0.22
C GLY A 172 -3.17 11.43 0.41
N SER A 173 -4.31 11.73 1.06
CA SER A 173 -5.14 10.75 1.75
C SER A 173 -6.58 11.26 1.95
N ALA A 174 -7.58 10.40 1.78
CA ALA A 174 -8.97 10.73 2.09
C ALA A 174 -9.17 11.01 3.60
N THR A 175 -8.40 10.35 4.46
CA THR A 175 -8.37 10.63 5.90
C THR A 175 -7.99 12.08 6.20
N THR A 176 -7.06 12.67 5.45
CA THR A 176 -6.67 14.08 5.64
C THR A 176 -7.87 15.01 5.53
N VAL A 177 -8.71 14.83 4.50
CA VAL A 177 -9.92 15.64 4.29
C VAL A 177 -10.86 15.58 5.50
N LEU A 178 -11.08 14.38 6.03
CA LEU A 178 -12.03 14.17 7.12
C LEU A 178 -11.46 14.63 8.46
N VAL A 179 -10.16 14.47 8.70
CA VAL A 179 -9.47 15.01 9.88
C VAL A 179 -9.54 16.54 9.89
N GLU A 180 -9.33 17.20 8.75
CA GLU A 180 -9.50 18.65 8.62
C GLU A 180 -10.94 19.07 8.94
N ARG A 181 -11.96 18.35 8.44
CA ARG A 181 -13.36 18.64 8.77
C ARG A 181 -13.65 18.47 10.26
N LEU A 182 -13.15 17.41 10.88
CA LEU A 182 -13.26 17.19 12.34
C LEU A 182 -12.62 18.35 13.12
N ARG A 183 -11.41 18.75 12.74
CA ARG A 183 -10.70 19.89 13.34
C ARG A 183 -11.50 21.19 13.21
N GLN A 184 -11.99 21.50 12.01
CA GLN A 184 -12.82 22.68 11.76
C GLN A 184 -14.10 22.65 12.61
N HIS A 185 -14.73 21.48 12.79
CA HIS A 185 -15.90 21.34 13.67
C HIS A 185 -15.54 21.65 15.13
N ALA A 186 -14.38 21.19 15.61
CA ALA A 186 -13.91 21.46 16.98
C ALA A 186 -13.59 22.95 17.22
N GLU A 187 -12.99 23.61 16.23
CA GLU A 187 -12.65 25.04 16.27
C GLU A 187 -13.91 25.92 16.28
N ARG A 188 -14.91 25.63 15.43
CA ARG A 188 -16.16 26.40 15.34
C ARG A 188 -16.98 26.40 16.63
N LYS A 189 -16.94 25.32 17.42
CA LYS A 189 -17.68 25.20 18.69
C LYS A 189 -16.90 25.71 19.92
N GLY A 190 -15.74 26.35 19.74
CA GLY A 190 -14.97 26.98 20.83
C GLY A 190 -14.28 25.98 21.76
N THR A 191 -14.00 24.75 21.30
CA THR A 191 -13.49 23.67 22.17
C THR A 191 -11.96 23.50 22.17
N PHE A 192 -11.24 24.44 21.56
CA PHE A 192 -9.77 24.43 21.52
C PHE A 192 -9.17 24.96 22.83
N ALA A 193 -8.79 24.06 23.73
CA ALA A 193 -7.74 24.33 24.69
C ALA A 193 -6.45 23.79 24.08
N SER A 194 -5.59 24.66 23.56
CA SER A 194 -4.22 24.26 23.23
C SER A 194 -3.55 23.75 24.51
N PRO A 195 -2.91 22.56 24.52
CA PRO A 195 -2.14 22.10 25.66
C PRO A 195 -0.91 22.99 25.96
N ALA A 196 -0.57 23.90 25.04
CA ALA A 196 0.65 24.71 25.12
C ALA A 196 0.60 25.85 26.15
N ALA A 197 -0.53 26.08 26.83
CA ALA A 197 -0.68 27.21 27.76
C ALA A 197 -0.53 26.86 29.25
N ASP A 198 -0.44 25.59 29.65
CA ASP A 198 -0.29 25.25 31.07
C ASP A 198 0.67 24.09 31.31
N SER A 199 1.96 24.42 31.25
CA SER A 199 3.07 23.52 31.59
C SER A 199 3.04 23.06 33.07
N SER A 200 2.21 23.66 33.92
CA SER A 200 2.07 23.28 35.33
C SER A 200 1.15 22.06 35.52
N ALA A 201 0.10 21.93 34.69
CA ALA A 201 -0.89 20.86 34.80
C ALA A 201 -0.37 19.50 34.29
N VAL A 202 0.49 19.50 33.26
CA VAL A 202 1.07 18.28 32.68
C VAL A 202 2.05 17.61 33.66
N VAL A 203 2.80 18.39 34.43
CA VAL A 203 3.71 17.88 35.47
C VAL A 203 2.91 17.29 36.64
N ALA A 204 1.79 17.92 37.02
CA ALA A 204 0.91 17.41 38.07
C ALA A 204 0.19 16.11 37.66
N ALA A 205 -0.27 16.00 36.40
CA ALA A 205 -0.90 14.80 35.87
C ALA A 205 0.09 13.63 35.71
N ALA A 206 1.33 13.91 35.29
CA ALA A 206 2.39 12.91 35.21
C ALA A 206 2.82 12.39 36.60
N ALA A 207 2.87 13.27 37.61
CA ALA A 207 3.16 12.88 38.99
C ALA A 207 2.03 12.01 39.60
N ALA A 208 0.76 12.32 39.29
CA ALA A 208 -0.39 11.53 39.74
C ALA A 208 -0.46 10.14 39.05
N ALA A 209 -0.12 10.07 37.75
CA ALA A 209 -0.08 8.81 37.01
C ALA A 209 1.08 7.89 37.48
N ALA A 210 2.24 8.47 37.82
CA ALA A 210 3.36 7.73 38.40
C ALA A 210 3.02 7.16 39.79
N ALA A 211 2.28 7.92 40.61
CA ALA A 211 1.80 7.46 41.92
C ALA A 211 0.73 6.37 41.82
N ALA A 212 -0.17 6.43 40.83
CA ALA A 212 -1.20 5.41 40.60
C ALA A 212 -0.61 4.09 40.07
N THR A 213 0.43 4.16 39.23
CA THR A 213 1.11 2.98 38.68
C THR A 213 1.90 2.20 39.74
N ALA A 214 2.40 2.89 40.78
CA ALA A 214 3.04 2.25 41.92
C ALA A 214 2.06 1.46 42.81
N ASN A 215 0.77 1.81 42.81
CA ASN A 215 -0.25 1.16 43.64
C ASN A 215 -1.00 0.02 42.94
N ALA A 216 -0.97 -0.05 41.61
CA ALA A 216 -1.70 -1.08 40.82
C ALA A 216 -0.96 -2.43 40.73
N ALA A 217 0.28 -2.53 41.22
CA ALA A 217 1.08 -3.76 41.14
C ALA A 217 0.78 -4.81 42.25
N THR A 218 -0.23 -4.60 43.10
CA THR A 218 -0.49 -5.47 44.26
C THR A 218 -1.86 -6.13 44.35
N GLN A 219 -2.80 -5.91 43.42
CA GLN A 219 -4.09 -6.62 43.47
C GLN A 219 -4.55 -7.04 42.07
N GLY A 220 -4.50 -8.34 41.82
CA GLY A 220 -5.17 -8.94 40.67
C GLY A 220 -6.67 -8.98 40.89
N HIS A 221 -7.46 -8.81 39.83
CA HIS A 221 -8.85 -9.22 39.82
C HIS A 221 -9.41 -9.43 38.42
N ASP A 222 -9.99 -10.61 38.25
CA ASP A 222 -11.14 -10.90 37.39
C ASP A 222 -12.21 -9.80 37.52
N ALA A 223 -12.73 -9.32 36.39
CA ALA A 223 -14.07 -8.74 36.34
C ALA A 223 -14.69 -8.91 34.94
N ALA A 224 -15.95 -9.31 34.97
CA ALA A 224 -16.74 -9.85 33.89
C ALA A 224 -17.18 -8.85 32.81
N VAL A 225 -17.54 -9.45 31.67
CA VAL A 225 -18.08 -8.88 30.44
C VAL A 225 -19.38 -8.09 30.66
N GLY A 226 -19.42 -6.87 30.14
CA GLY A 226 -20.64 -6.10 29.90
C GLY A 226 -20.49 -5.25 28.64
N GLY A 227 -21.20 -5.62 27.57
CA GLY A 227 -21.20 -4.89 26.30
C GLY A 227 -21.99 -3.58 26.43
N GLY A 228 -21.29 -2.47 26.55
CA GLY A 228 -21.87 -1.12 26.54
C GLY A 228 -21.77 -0.48 25.17
N SER A 229 -22.89 0.02 24.66
CA SER A 229 -22.99 0.93 23.52
C SER A 229 -22.06 2.13 23.70
N VAL A 230 -21.15 2.37 22.75
CA VAL A 230 -20.33 3.59 22.71
C VAL A 230 -21.24 4.75 22.29
N GLY A 231 -21.89 5.38 23.27
CA GLY A 231 -22.64 6.61 23.08
C GLY A 231 -21.70 7.82 23.10
N TYR A 232 -21.73 8.63 22.05
CA TYR A 232 -20.99 9.90 22.00
C TYR A 232 -21.71 10.92 22.90
N ALA A 233 -21.16 11.19 24.09
CA ALA A 233 -21.70 12.20 24.99
C ALA A 233 -21.57 13.61 24.36
N ALA A 234 -22.56 14.46 24.66
CA ALA A 234 -22.87 15.71 23.97
C ALA A 234 -21.70 16.70 23.78
N GLY A 235 -21.48 17.10 22.51
CA GLY A 235 -21.13 18.48 22.13
C GLY A 235 -19.66 18.86 21.97
N ARG A 236 -18.69 18.10 22.48
CA ARG A 236 -17.25 18.40 22.37
C ARG A 236 -16.52 17.28 21.64
N LEU A 237 -15.77 17.61 20.57
CA LEU A 237 -14.94 16.63 19.88
C LEU A 237 -13.79 16.21 20.79
N THR A 238 -13.78 14.94 21.18
CA THR A 238 -12.65 14.29 21.86
C THR A 238 -12.25 13.08 21.03
N LEU A 239 -10.98 13.03 20.60
CA LEU A 239 -10.41 11.84 19.99
C LEU A 239 -9.90 10.91 21.10
N SER A 240 -10.30 9.64 21.04
CA SER A 240 -9.58 8.60 21.76
C SER A 240 -8.20 8.42 21.15
N GLN A 241 -7.25 7.93 21.94
CA GLN A 241 -5.92 7.58 21.43
C GLN A 241 -6.01 6.60 20.25
N ALA A 242 -6.94 5.64 20.27
CA ALA A 242 -7.12 4.67 19.20
C ALA A 242 -7.57 5.33 17.88
N GLU A 243 -8.49 6.29 17.94
CA GLU A 243 -8.93 7.05 16.75
C GLU A 243 -7.82 7.96 16.24
N ALA A 244 -7.16 8.73 17.11
CA ALA A 244 -6.06 9.60 16.69
C ALA A 244 -4.91 8.80 16.05
N THR A 245 -4.61 7.62 16.60
CA THR A 245 -3.63 6.68 16.04
C THR A 245 -4.08 6.11 14.69
N LEU A 246 -5.34 5.68 14.58
CA LEU A 246 -5.90 5.15 13.34
C LEU A 246 -5.86 6.21 12.22
N PHE A 247 -6.26 7.45 12.52
CA PHE A 247 -6.22 8.54 11.56
C PHE A 247 -4.79 8.84 11.11
N ALA A 248 -3.82 8.78 12.03
CA ALA A 248 -2.42 8.95 11.68
C ALA A 248 -1.89 7.80 10.80
N LEU A 249 -2.32 6.56 11.06
CA LEU A 249 -2.00 5.40 10.22
C LEU A 249 -2.58 5.53 8.81
N GLY A 250 -3.82 6.02 8.67
CA GLY A 250 -4.46 6.26 7.38
C GLY A 250 -3.69 7.26 6.53
N ILE A 251 -3.42 8.45 7.06
CA ILE A 251 -2.66 9.48 6.35
C ILE A 251 -1.26 8.98 5.99
N ARG A 252 -0.57 8.26 6.90
CA ARG A 252 0.78 7.75 6.63
C ARG A 252 0.80 6.65 5.57
N ALA A 253 -0.24 5.82 5.47
CA ALA A 253 -0.30 4.73 4.52
C ALA A 253 -0.23 5.26 3.07
N ASP A 254 -1.04 6.28 2.76
CA ASP A 254 -1.17 6.79 1.39
C ASP A 254 -0.20 7.92 1.06
N THR A 255 0.43 8.51 2.07
CA THR A 255 1.52 9.50 1.86
C THR A 255 2.92 8.86 1.90
N GLY A 256 3.03 7.56 2.15
CA GLY A 256 4.32 6.91 2.38
C GLY A 256 5.07 7.51 3.56
N GLY A 257 4.35 7.92 4.61
CA GLY A 257 4.91 8.68 5.73
C GLY A 257 5.43 10.06 5.33
N LEU A 258 4.73 10.75 4.43
CA LEU A 258 5.07 12.04 3.83
C LEU A 258 6.21 12.04 2.79
N SER A 259 6.44 10.90 2.13
CA SER A 259 7.51 10.75 1.13
C SER A 259 7.01 10.63 -0.32
N TYR A 260 5.73 10.36 -0.53
CA TYR A 260 5.16 10.21 -1.88
C TYR A 260 4.90 11.58 -2.54
N ALA A 261 4.88 11.59 -3.87
CA ALA A 261 4.87 12.83 -4.66
C ALA A 261 3.54 13.62 -4.59
N ASP A 262 2.46 12.93 -4.27
CA ASP A 262 1.11 13.42 -4.04
C ASP A 262 0.87 13.91 -2.60
N THR A 263 1.85 13.74 -1.72
CA THR A 263 1.79 14.29 -0.36
C THR A 263 1.75 15.81 -0.38
N THR A 264 0.87 16.40 0.44
CA THR A 264 0.68 17.84 0.56
C THR A 264 0.98 18.36 1.97
N PRO A 265 1.17 19.69 2.16
CA PRO A 265 1.29 20.27 3.50
C PRO A 265 0.08 20.00 4.40
N ARG A 266 -1.12 19.79 3.82
CA ARG A 266 -2.35 19.48 4.55
C ARG A 266 -2.23 18.15 5.30
N ASP A 267 -1.63 17.14 4.66
CA ASP A 267 -1.36 15.84 5.27
C ASP A 267 -0.44 15.99 6.49
N GLY A 268 0.63 16.79 6.34
CA GLY A 268 1.55 17.10 7.43
C GLY A 268 0.87 17.83 8.60
N HIS A 269 0.04 18.83 8.32
CA HIS A 269 -0.71 19.56 9.35
C HIS A 269 -1.73 18.68 10.08
N ALA A 270 -2.42 17.79 9.36
CA ALA A 270 -3.33 16.82 9.95
C ALA A 270 -2.58 15.86 10.89
N LEU A 271 -1.41 15.35 10.49
CA LEU A 271 -0.59 14.50 11.35
C LEU A 271 -0.13 15.21 12.63
N VAL A 272 0.32 16.47 12.53
CA VAL A 272 0.68 17.26 13.72
C VAL A 272 -0.49 17.36 14.69
N TRP A 273 -1.67 17.69 14.18
CA TRP A 273 -2.87 17.80 15.01
C TRP A 273 -3.25 16.47 15.67
N LEU A 274 -3.12 15.35 14.97
CA LEU A 274 -3.38 14.02 15.53
C LEU A 274 -2.37 13.65 16.63
N MET A 275 -1.09 14.04 16.46
CA MET A 275 -0.06 13.87 17.49
C MET A 275 -0.39 14.68 18.74
N GLU A 276 -0.83 15.94 18.58
CA GLU A 276 -1.30 16.78 19.69
C GLU A 276 -2.51 16.17 20.41
N ASN A 277 -3.34 15.40 19.69
CA ASN A 277 -4.50 14.68 20.22
C ASN A 277 -4.18 13.24 20.68
N GLY A 278 -2.91 12.93 20.93
CA GLY A 278 -2.50 11.70 21.61
C GLY A 278 -2.34 10.48 20.72
N ALA A 279 -2.17 10.65 19.40
CA ALA A 279 -1.80 9.54 18.51
C ALA A 279 -0.52 8.84 18.99
N SER A 280 -0.61 7.52 19.17
CA SER A 280 0.46 6.70 19.75
C SER A 280 1.57 6.43 18.73
N GLN A 281 2.74 7.02 18.94
CA GLN A 281 3.92 6.76 18.11
C GLN A 281 4.36 5.30 18.17
N HIS A 282 4.14 4.62 19.31
CA HIS A 282 4.44 3.20 19.46
C HIS A 282 3.56 2.34 18.54
N ALA A 283 2.24 2.57 18.57
CA ALA A 283 1.32 1.85 17.70
C ALA A 283 1.54 2.21 16.22
N ILE A 284 1.85 3.47 15.90
CA ILE A 284 2.23 3.88 14.54
C ILE A 284 3.47 3.11 14.07
N ALA A 285 4.50 2.94 14.91
CA ALA A 285 5.68 2.16 14.55
C ALA A 285 5.37 0.65 14.40
N GLU A 286 4.42 0.13 15.17
CA GLU A 286 4.01 -1.27 15.11
C GLU A 286 3.19 -1.59 13.84
N PHE A 287 2.21 -0.74 13.51
CA PHE A 287 1.21 -0.98 12.45
C PHE A 287 1.49 -0.23 11.15
N GLY A 288 2.30 0.83 11.17
CA GLY A 288 2.53 1.73 10.04
C GLY A 288 3.47 1.21 8.97
N HIS A 289 4.11 0.06 9.19
CA HIS A 289 4.89 -0.63 8.15
C HIS A 289 4.44 -2.09 8.08
N GLY A 290 4.34 -2.60 6.86
CA GLY A 290 4.22 -4.03 6.61
C GLY A 290 5.46 -4.76 7.07
N ARG A 291 5.54 -5.14 8.35
CA ARG A 291 6.60 -6.05 8.80
C ARG A 291 6.50 -7.33 8.00
N LEU A 292 7.57 -7.65 7.28
CA LEU A 292 7.69 -8.94 6.61
C LEU A 292 7.53 -10.05 7.66
N SER A 293 6.58 -10.95 7.40
CA SER A 293 6.43 -12.19 8.17
C SER A 293 7.74 -12.97 8.21
N ALA A 294 7.90 -13.91 9.14
CA ALA A 294 9.09 -14.76 9.17
C ALA A 294 9.35 -15.44 7.81
N ALA A 295 8.30 -15.98 7.18
CA ALA A 295 8.40 -16.56 5.86
C ALA A 295 8.84 -15.56 4.77
N GLN A 296 8.29 -14.34 4.78
CA GLN A 296 8.70 -13.30 3.83
C GLN A 296 10.13 -12.79 4.08
N ARG A 297 10.60 -12.77 5.34
CA ARG A 297 12.00 -12.45 5.68
C ARG A 297 12.95 -13.53 5.19
N ASP A 298 12.58 -14.81 5.32
CA ASP A 298 13.36 -15.91 4.75
C ASP A 298 13.48 -15.75 3.22
N VAL A 299 12.36 -15.44 2.57
CA VAL A 299 12.30 -15.25 1.11
C VAL A 299 13.11 -14.01 0.69
N LEU A 300 13.00 -12.89 1.39
CA LEU A 300 13.82 -11.69 1.15
C LEU A 300 15.30 -12.02 1.30
N SER A 301 15.69 -12.75 2.35
CA SER A 301 17.08 -13.16 2.57
C SER A 301 17.61 -13.94 1.37
N ASN A 302 16.85 -14.91 0.85
CA ASN A 302 17.23 -15.65 -0.36
C ASN A 302 17.28 -14.73 -1.59
N ALA A 303 16.30 -13.84 -1.73
CA ALA A 303 16.22 -12.89 -2.84
C ALA A 303 17.46 -12.00 -2.91
N LEU A 304 17.94 -11.49 -1.77
CA LEU A 304 19.13 -10.64 -1.70
C LEU A 304 20.38 -11.30 -2.28
N PHE A 305 20.49 -12.64 -2.20
CA PHE A 305 21.63 -13.38 -2.77
C PHE A 305 21.39 -13.85 -4.20
N GLU A 306 20.16 -14.24 -4.55
CA GLU A 306 19.83 -14.82 -5.86
C GLU A 306 19.50 -13.76 -6.93
N THR A 307 19.26 -12.51 -6.53
CA THR A 307 18.90 -11.44 -7.47
C THR A 307 20.01 -11.17 -8.47
N SER A 308 19.68 -11.40 -9.75
CA SER A 308 20.51 -10.97 -10.87
C SER A 308 20.26 -9.51 -11.17
N ARG A 309 21.32 -8.74 -11.35
CA ARG A 309 21.24 -7.29 -11.63
C ARG A 309 21.98 -6.93 -12.91
N CYS A 310 21.45 -5.96 -13.66
CA CYS A 310 22.14 -5.32 -14.76
C CYS A 310 21.94 -3.79 -14.70
N VAL A 311 22.83 -3.07 -15.38
CA VAL A 311 22.66 -1.65 -15.65
C VAL A 311 22.24 -1.52 -17.11
N HIS A 312 21.13 -0.83 -17.37
CA HIS A 312 20.63 -0.59 -18.71
C HIS A 312 20.25 0.88 -18.86
N GLU A 313 20.93 1.60 -19.76
CA GLU A 313 20.72 3.03 -20.00
C GLU A 313 20.67 3.88 -18.71
N GLY A 314 21.50 3.52 -17.73
CA GLY A 314 21.64 4.19 -16.44
C GLY A 314 20.62 3.81 -15.35
N LEU A 315 19.72 2.85 -15.64
CA LEU A 315 18.84 2.25 -14.64
C LEU A 315 19.42 0.93 -14.11
N GLN A 316 19.36 0.72 -12.79
CA GLN A 316 19.65 -0.55 -12.13
C GLN A 316 18.41 -1.45 -12.19
N VAL A 317 18.47 -2.54 -12.96
CA VAL A 317 17.36 -3.47 -13.12
C VAL A 317 17.71 -4.81 -12.46
N GLY A 318 16.91 -5.21 -11.48
CA GLY A 318 17.04 -6.48 -10.79
C GLY A 318 15.94 -7.47 -11.19
N ARG A 319 16.28 -8.75 -11.20
CA ARG A 319 15.31 -9.84 -11.39
C ARG A 319 15.67 -11.03 -10.54
N VAL A 320 14.65 -11.69 -9.99
CA VAL A 320 14.85 -12.87 -9.16
C VAL A 320 13.64 -13.80 -9.27
N HIS A 321 13.92 -15.10 -9.32
CA HIS A 321 12.91 -16.14 -9.26
C HIS A 321 13.13 -16.96 -8.00
N LEU A 322 12.10 -17.07 -7.17
CA LEU A 322 12.14 -17.82 -5.92
C LEU A 322 11.08 -18.92 -5.94
N ASP A 323 11.48 -20.11 -5.53
CA ASP A 323 10.53 -21.16 -5.20
C ASP A 323 10.13 -20.99 -3.73
N SER A 324 8.84 -20.77 -3.48
CA SER A 324 8.36 -20.61 -2.11
C SER A 324 8.57 -21.87 -1.28
N GLY A 325 8.69 -23.06 -1.89
CA GLY A 325 8.79 -24.36 -1.21
C GLY A 325 7.65 -24.63 -0.23
N ARG A 326 6.61 -23.79 -0.27
CA ARG A 326 5.50 -23.64 0.66
C ARG A 326 4.27 -23.32 -0.21
N GLY A 327 3.07 -23.40 0.35
CA GLY A 327 1.87 -22.99 -0.38
C GLY A 327 1.89 -21.50 -0.75
N PHE A 328 0.81 -21.00 -1.37
CA PHE A 328 0.67 -19.59 -1.72
C PHE A 328 1.00 -18.65 -0.55
N MET A 329 1.92 -17.71 -0.79
CA MET A 329 2.27 -16.65 0.17
C MET A 329 1.73 -15.31 -0.32
N ALA A 330 0.81 -14.73 0.45
CA ALA A 330 0.33 -13.38 0.20
C ALA A 330 1.38 -12.32 0.56
N GLY A 331 1.25 -11.12 -0.02
CA GLY A 331 2.05 -9.95 0.39
C GLY A 331 3.49 -9.91 -0.13
N MET A 332 3.84 -10.68 -1.16
CA MET A 332 5.18 -10.66 -1.78
C MET A 332 5.55 -9.32 -2.44
N ALA A 333 4.55 -8.45 -2.66
CA ALA A 333 4.73 -7.05 -3.00
C ALA A 333 5.69 -6.31 -2.05
N ALA A 334 5.55 -6.51 -0.74
CA ALA A 334 6.40 -5.89 0.26
C ALA A 334 7.84 -6.41 0.19
N VAL A 335 8.03 -7.68 -0.19
CA VAL A 335 9.37 -8.24 -0.40
C VAL A 335 10.05 -7.61 -1.61
N ALA A 336 9.32 -7.42 -2.72
CA ALA A 336 9.85 -6.74 -3.89
C ALA A 336 10.22 -5.28 -3.60
N GLU A 337 9.40 -4.58 -2.80
CA GLU A 337 9.68 -3.20 -2.38
C GLU A 337 10.92 -3.10 -1.48
N GLU A 338 11.04 -3.98 -0.49
CA GLU A 338 12.22 -4.04 0.38
C GLU A 338 13.48 -4.41 -0.43
N LEU A 339 13.37 -5.33 -1.38
CA LEU A 339 14.46 -5.73 -2.26
C LEU A 339 14.92 -4.58 -3.17
N LEU A 340 13.99 -3.81 -3.73
CA LEU A 340 14.29 -2.62 -4.52
C LEU A 340 15.09 -1.60 -3.69
N SER A 341 14.63 -1.34 -2.46
CA SER A 341 15.26 -0.39 -1.53
C SER A 341 16.65 -0.85 -1.09
N LEU A 342 16.78 -2.07 -0.57
CA LEU A 342 18.03 -2.60 -0.01
C LEU A 342 19.13 -2.76 -1.05
N MET A 343 18.78 -3.13 -2.28
CA MET A 343 19.76 -3.31 -3.36
C MET A 343 20.00 -2.04 -4.19
N GLY A 344 19.29 -0.94 -3.90
CA GLY A 344 19.40 0.30 -4.65
C GLY A 344 19.02 0.16 -6.13
N LEU A 345 17.98 -0.64 -6.41
CA LEU A 345 17.50 -0.88 -7.76
C LEU A 345 16.55 0.24 -8.21
N ASP A 346 16.54 0.53 -9.51
CA ASP A 346 15.54 1.40 -10.12
C ASP A 346 14.30 0.62 -10.57
N VAL A 347 14.46 -0.65 -10.96
CA VAL A 347 13.35 -1.57 -11.23
C VAL A 347 13.69 -2.95 -10.69
N VAL A 348 12.72 -3.64 -10.09
CA VAL A 348 12.86 -5.05 -9.70
C VAL A 348 11.69 -5.89 -10.17
N LEU A 349 12.00 -7.08 -10.69
CA LEU A 349 11.03 -8.11 -11.06
C LEU A 349 11.23 -9.33 -10.17
N LEU A 350 10.22 -9.64 -9.36
CA LEU A 350 10.19 -10.79 -8.47
C LEU A 350 9.19 -11.81 -9.00
N ALA A 351 9.66 -13.00 -9.36
CA ALA A 351 8.83 -14.16 -9.66
C ALA A 351 8.82 -15.12 -8.47
N VAL A 352 7.64 -15.52 -8.00
CA VAL A 352 7.48 -16.51 -6.93
C VAL A 352 6.62 -17.66 -7.40
N THR A 353 7.19 -18.86 -7.47
CA THR A 353 6.42 -20.08 -7.74
C THR A 353 5.88 -20.71 -6.46
N HIS A 354 4.68 -21.25 -6.56
CA HIS A 354 4.04 -21.98 -5.47
C HIS A 354 3.11 -23.07 -6.01
N GLU A 355 2.91 -24.11 -5.22
CA GLU A 355 1.98 -25.19 -5.53
C GLU A 355 0.70 -25.09 -4.71
N ASN A 356 -0.44 -25.38 -5.34
CA ASN A 356 -1.70 -25.54 -4.62
C ASN A 356 -1.89 -26.98 -4.10
N ALA A 357 -2.94 -27.21 -3.32
CA ALA A 357 -3.27 -28.54 -2.78
C ALA A 357 -3.53 -29.63 -3.85
N LYS A 358 -3.71 -29.25 -5.12
CA LYS A 358 -3.90 -30.16 -6.26
C LYS A 358 -2.61 -30.36 -7.07
N ALA A 359 -1.45 -29.97 -6.53
CA ALA A 359 -0.15 -30.02 -7.20
C ALA A 359 -0.16 -29.30 -8.56
N GLN A 360 -0.86 -28.17 -8.63
CA GLN A 360 -0.81 -27.26 -9.76
C GLN A 360 0.12 -26.10 -9.39
N VAL A 361 1.04 -25.78 -10.29
CA VAL A 361 2.03 -24.73 -10.08
C VAL A 361 1.49 -23.40 -10.58
N PHE A 362 1.65 -22.37 -9.77
CA PHE A 362 1.31 -21.00 -10.09
C PHE A 362 2.55 -20.12 -9.90
N ILE A 363 2.60 -19.06 -10.67
CA ILE A 363 3.60 -18.00 -10.54
C ILE A 363 2.90 -16.70 -10.15
N SER A 364 3.50 -15.99 -9.21
CA SER A 364 3.20 -14.57 -8.96
C SER A 364 4.38 -13.75 -9.45
N LEU A 365 4.19 -13.01 -10.53
CA LEU A 365 5.16 -12.07 -11.08
C LEU A 365 4.83 -10.67 -10.57
N ILE A 366 5.79 -10.03 -9.93
CA ILE A 366 5.61 -8.78 -9.19
C ILE A 366 6.69 -7.79 -9.64
N GLY A 367 6.27 -6.60 -10.04
CA GLY A 367 7.15 -5.51 -10.43
C GLY A 367 7.08 -4.35 -9.44
N ARG A 368 8.24 -3.76 -9.15
CA ARG A 368 8.35 -2.46 -8.47
C ARG A 368 9.37 -1.59 -9.20
N ALA A 369 9.06 -0.31 -9.33
CA ALA A 369 9.93 0.67 -9.94
C ALA A 369 10.07 1.91 -9.04
N SER A 370 11.28 2.47 -9.00
CA SER A 370 11.59 3.70 -8.29
C SER A 370 11.14 4.92 -9.10
N ALA A 371 11.07 6.08 -8.44
CA ALA A 371 10.77 7.34 -9.10
C ALA A 371 11.75 7.74 -10.22
N ARG A 372 12.93 7.10 -10.32
CA ARG A 372 13.89 7.33 -11.41
C ARG A 372 13.48 6.63 -12.71
N ALA A 373 12.75 5.52 -12.64
CA ALA A 373 12.36 4.71 -13.79
C ALA A 373 11.06 5.22 -14.44
N LYS A 374 10.95 6.54 -14.71
CA LYS A 374 9.72 7.18 -15.23
C LYS A 374 9.26 6.67 -16.59
N SER A 375 10.18 6.15 -17.40
CA SER A 375 9.87 5.58 -18.71
C SER A 375 9.31 4.17 -18.65
N VAL A 376 9.34 3.52 -17.48
CA VAL A 376 8.91 2.13 -17.31
C VAL A 376 7.48 2.10 -16.78
N ASP A 377 6.58 1.46 -17.54
CA ASP A 377 5.22 1.13 -17.15
C ASP A 377 5.12 -0.38 -16.87
N LEU A 378 5.18 -0.74 -15.59
CA LEU A 378 5.04 -2.14 -15.17
C LEU A 378 3.63 -2.68 -15.38
N ASN A 379 2.59 -1.84 -15.35
CA ASN A 379 1.23 -2.27 -15.63
C ASN A 379 1.08 -2.74 -17.08
N ALA A 380 1.71 -2.02 -18.03
CA ALA A 380 1.80 -2.47 -19.42
C ALA A 380 2.52 -3.81 -19.56
N VAL A 381 3.60 -4.05 -18.80
CA VAL A 381 4.31 -5.34 -18.79
C VAL A 381 3.41 -6.47 -18.28
N MET A 382 2.76 -6.27 -17.13
CA MET A 382 1.98 -7.32 -16.46
C MET A 382 0.70 -7.72 -17.21
N ARG A 383 0.13 -6.83 -18.02
CA ARG A 383 -1.01 -7.15 -18.92
C ARG A 383 -0.72 -8.29 -19.90
N THR A 384 0.54 -8.56 -20.21
CA THR A 384 0.98 -9.73 -21.01
C THR A 384 0.48 -11.06 -20.41
N TRP A 385 0.27 -11.09 -19.09
CA TRP A 385 -0.20 -12.25 -18.33
C TRP A 385 -1.53 -11.97 -17.62
N GLU A 386 -2.38 -11.12 -18.22
CA GLU A 386 -3.69 -10.72 -17.66
C GLU A 386 -3.59 -10.09 -16.25
N GLY A 387 -2.41 -9.59 -15.89
CA GLY A 387 -2.18 -8.86 -14.65
C GLY A 387 -2.52 -7.38 -14.77
N GLY A 388 -2.19 -6.63 -13.73
CA GLY A 388 -2.41 -5.19 -13.68
C GLY A 388 -1.80 -4.49 -12.47
N GLY A 389 -2.02 -3.18 -12.41
CA GLY A 389 -1.58 -2.30 -11.32
C GLY A 389 -1.32 -0.90 -11.84
N HIS A 390 -0.32 -0.24 -11.25
CA HIS A 390 0.16 1.08 -11.62
C HIS A 390 1.51 1.00 -12.35
N PRO A 391 1.92 2.05 -13.09
CA PRO A 391 3.23 2.08 -13.76
C PRO A 391 4.41 1.76 -12.82
N ALA A 392 4.37 2.25 -11.58
CA ALA A 392 5.41 2.01 -10.57
C ALA A 392 5.29 0.67 -9.82
N ALA A 393 4.12 0.02 -9.86
CA ALA A 393 3.83 -1.16 -9.07
C ALA A 393 2.71 -1.99 -9.70
N ALA A 394 3.05 -3.16 -10.24
CA ALA A 394 2.09 -4.07 -10.88
C ALA A 394 2.39 -5.53 -10.56
N ALA A 395 1.39 -6.39 -10.74
CA ALA A 395 1.56 -7.83 -10.56
C ALA A 395 0.68 -8.63 -11.54
N ALA A 396 1.11 -9.86 -11.81
CA ALA A 396 0.34 -10.87 -12.53
C ALA A 396 0.46 -12.21 -11.80
N SER A 397 -0.66 -12.92 -11.66
CA SER A 397 -0.67 -14.28 -11.10
C SER A 397 -1.36 -15.21 -12.07
N PHE A 398 -0.64 -16.23 -12.53
CA PHE A 398 -1.16 -17.17 -13.51
C PHE A 398 -0.65 -18.58 -13.25
N ARG A 399 -1.35 -19.55 -13.85
CA ARG A 399 -1.04 -20.96 -13.72
C ARG A 399 0.01 -21.36 -14.77
N LEU A 400 1.02 -22.10 -14.35
CA LEU A 400 1.99 -22.70 -15.25
C LEU A 400 1.44 -24.00 -15.86
N SER A 401 1.85 -24.26 -17.10
CA SER A 401 1.43 -25.44 -17.85
C SER A 401 2.17 -26.70 -17.41
N SER A 402 3.46 -26.56 -17.05
CA SER A 402 4.35 -27.64 -16.65
C SER A 402 4.41 -27.86 -15.13
N LYS A 403 5.14 -28.92 -14.71
CA LYS A 403 5.41 -29.26 -13.29
C LYS A 403 6.92 -29.46 -13.07
N GLY A 404 7.36 -29.40 -11.81
CA GLY A 404 8.76 -29.65 -11.44
C GLY A 404 9.74 -28.73 -12.15
N ASP A 405 10.86 -29.27 -12.62
CA ASP A 405 11.91 -28.48 -13.28
C ASP A 405 11.43 -27.75 -14.55
N GLU A 406 10.48 -28.34 -15.29
CA GLU A 406 9.90 -27.68 -16.46
C GLU A 406 9.07 -26.45 -16.07
N ALA A 407 8.35 -26.50 -14.94
CA ALA A 407 7.63 -25.34 -14.43
C ALA A 407 8.60 -24.22 -14.03
N LYS A 408 9.74 -24.57 -13.44
CA LYS A 408 10.79 -23.60 -13.13
C LYS A 408 11.33 -22.94 -14.39
N GLN A 409 11.55 -23.69 -15.47
CA GLN A 409 11.98 -23.11 -16.75
C GLN A 409 10.90 -22.22 -17.37
N GLU A 410 9.63 -22.62 -17.30
CA GLU A 410 8.49 -21.80 -17.76
C GLU A 410 8.40 -20.48 -16.98
N ALA A 411 8.60 -20.53 -15.65
CA ALA A 411 8.62 -19.35 -14.79
C ALA A 411 9.80 -18.42 -15.09
N LEU A 412 11.00 -18.98 -15.29
CA LEU A 412 12.18 -18.21 -15.69
C LEU A 412 11.99 -17.55 -17.07
N ALA A 413 11.40 -18.27 -18.03
CA ALA A 413 11.09 -17.71 -19.35
C ALA A 413 10.08 -16.55 -19.26
N ALA A 414 9.07 -16.65 -18.38
CA ALA A 414 8.15 -15.54 -18.12
C ALA A 414 8.86 -14.33 -17.51
N LEU A 415 9.74 -14.56 -16.51
CA LEU A 415 10.55 -13.51 -15.90
C LEU A 415 11.50 -12.84 -16.91
N ASP A 416 12.15 -13.62 -17.77
CA ASP A 416 13.04 -13.14 -18.84
C ASP A 416 12.29 -12.29 -19.87
N LYS A 417 11.07 -12.71 -20.22
CA LYS A 417 10.18 -11.93 -21.09
C LYS A 417 9.80 -10.61 -20.44
N ALA A 418 9.41 -10.62 -19.17
CA ALA A 418 9.06 -9.40 -18.43
C ALA A 418 10.25 -8.44 -18.34
N HIS A 419 11.44 -8.98 -18.06
CA HIS A 419 12.69 -8.22 -18.04
C HIS A 419 12.97 -7.57 -19.40
N SER A 420 12.85 -8.33 -20.49
CA SER A 420 13.06 -7.80 -21.84
C SER A 420 12.06 -6.69 -22.20
N LEU A 421 10.79 -6.83 -21.78
CA LEU A 421 9.76 -5.79 -21.97
C LEU A 421 10.04 -4.53 -21.15
N VAL A 422 10.62 -4.66 -19.96
CA VAL A 422 11.07 -3.50 -19.17
C VAL A 422 12.22 -2.80 -19.87
N LEU A 423 13.26 -3.53 -20.30
CA LEU A 423 14.43 -2.93 -20.96
C LEU A 423 14.04 -2.21 -22.25
N ALA A 424 13.12 -2.77 -23.03
CA ALA A 424 12.64 -2.17 -24.27
C ALA A 424 11.92 -0.81 -24.09
N GLN A 425 11.48 -0.48 -22.87
CA GLN A 425 10.85 0.81 -22.55
C GLN A 425 11.86 1.89 -22.14
N VAL A 426 13.12 1.52 -21.89
CA VAL A 426 14.13 2.48 -21.43
C VAL A 426 14.75 3.17 -22.65
N PRO A 427 14.64 4.51 -22.77
CA PRO A 427 15.22 5.23 -23.90
C PRO A 427 16.76 5.22 -23.82
N GLN A 428 17.41 5.24 -24.98
CA GLN A 428 18.87 5.37 -25.05
C GLN A 428 19.34 6.66 -24.38
N GLN A 429 20.43 6.58 -23.63
CA GLN A 429 21.05 7.76 -23.07
C GLN A 429 21.65 8.63 -24.17
N VAL A 430 21.41 9.94 -24.05
CA VAL A 430 22.07 10.93 -24.88
C VAL A 430 23.56 10.91 -24.56
N THR A 431 24.40 10.66 -25.56
CA THR A 431 25.84 10.62 -25.38
C THR A 431 26.42 12.04 -25.36
N ALA A 432 27.63 12.21 -24.82
CA ALA A 432 28.35 13.47 -24.95
C ALA A 432 28.51 13.88 -26.43
N GLY A 433 28.65 12.91 -27.34
CA GLY A 433 28.73 13.15 -28.79
C GLY A 433 27.44 13.74 -29.36
N ASP A 434 26.27 13.29 -28.90
CA ASP A 434 24.97 13.80 -29.34
C ASP A 434 24.73 15.26 -28.90
N LEU A 435 25.35 15.68 -27.81
CA LEU A 435 25.28 17.06 -27.28
C LEU A 435 26.42 17.95 -27.78
N MET A 436 27.55 17.36 -28.17
CA MET A 436 28.76 18.11 -28.52
C MET A 436 28.60 18.83 -29.85
N THR A 437 29.12 20.05 -29.92
CA THR A 437 29.27 20.75 -31.19
C THR A 437 30.41 20.11 -31.99
N THR A 438 30.11 19.48 -33.12
CA THR A 438 31.09 18.75 -33.94
C THR A 438 32.03 19.65 -34.75
N ARG A 439 31.62 20.89 -35.03
CA ARG A 439 32.46 21.92 -35.65
C ARG A 439 32.88 22.96 -34.63
N VAL A 440 34.13 22.87 -34.19
CA VAL A 440 34.72 23.80 -33.23
C VAL A 440 35.50 24.87 -33.99
N PHE A 441 35.17 26.13 -33.72
CA PHE A 441 35.89 27.29 -34.25
C PHE A 441 36.86 27.77 -33.18
N ALA A 442 38.16 27.73 -33.46
CA ALA A 442 39.23 28.08 -32.52
C ALA A 442 39.98 29.35 -32.96
N CYS A 443 40.58 30.03 -31.99
CA CYS A 443 41.53 31.13 -32.21
C CYS A 443 42.97 30.65 -32.01
N SER A 444 43.93 31.28 -32.70
CA SER A 444 45.36 31.04 -32.47
C SER A 444 45.87 31.90 -31.30
N PRO A 445 46.84 31.42 -30.50
CA PRO A 445 47.50 32.27 -29.50
C PRO A 445 48.25 33.48 -30.10
N ASP A 446 48.57 33.45 -31.39
CA ASP A 446 49.26 34.53 -32.09
C ASP A 446 48.32 35.59 -32.68
N GLU A 447 47.00 35.35 -32.67
CA GLU A 447 46.00 36.31 -33.14
C GLU A 447 45.85 37.47 -32.15
N THR A 448 45.68 38.70 -32.66
CA THR A 448 45.41 39.85 -31.80
C THR A 448 43.99 39.80 -31.22
N MET A 449 43.73 40.59 -30.16
CA MET A 449 42.38 40.71 -29.61
C MET A 449 41.37 41.26 -30.62
N ASP A 450 41.81 42.11 -31.56
CA ASP A 450 40.95 42.61 -32.63
C ASP A 450 40.62 41.51 -33.65
N ASP A 451 41.58 40.66 -34.01
CA ASP A 451 41.37 39.51 -34.89
C ASP A 451 40.42 38.51 -34.23
N ALA A 452 40.62 38.21 -32.95
CA ALA A 452 39.74 37.35 -32.16
C ALA A 452 38.31 37.93 -32.08
N ARG A 453 38.16 39.25 -31.93
CA ARG A 453 36.85 39.93 -31.95
C ARG A 453 36.16 39.76 -33.31
N ALA A 454 36.86 40.04 -34.40
CA ALA A 454 36.34 39.92 -35.75
C ALA A 454 35.95 38.47 -36.07
N PHE A 455 36.79 37.52 -35.66
CA PHE A 455 36.54 36.09 -35.77
C PHE A 455 35.26 35.67 -35.03
N MET A 456 35.14 35.99 -33.73
CA MET A 456 34.00 35.63 -32.90
C MET A 456 32.67 36.20 -33.42
N LEU A 457 32.68 37.43 -33.93
CA LEU A 457 31.53 38.06 -34.57
C LEU A 457 31.14 37.33 -35.87
N ARG A 458 32.14 36.97 -36.69
CA ARG A 458 31.92 36.24 -37.95
C ARG A 458 31.33 34.85 -37.73
N VAL A 459 31.83 34.09 -36.73
CA VAL A 459 31.32 32.75 -36.41
C VAL A 459 30.09 32.77 -35.51
N GLN A 460 29.66 33.96 -35.06
CA GLN A 460 28.55 34.16 -34.12
C GLN A 460 28.66 33.29 -32.85
N ARG A 461 29.85 33.29 -32.24
CA ARG A 461 30.13 32.59 -30.98
C ARG A 461 30.74 33.55 -29.96
N LYS A 462 30.22 33.52 -28.73
CA LYS A 462 30.68 34.39 -27.63
C LYS A 462 31.86 33.81 -26.84
N ALA A 463 32.31 32.62 -27.20
CA ALA A 463 33.51 32.01 -26.66
C ALA A 463 34.12 31.11 -27.73
N ALA A 464 35.45 31.06 -27.77
CA ALA A 464 36.21 30.19 -28.64
C ALA A 464 37.38 29.56 -27.85
N PRO A 465 37.69 28.27 -28.06
CA PRO A 465 38.93 27.71 -27.59
C PRO A 465 40.13 28.39 -28.28
N VAL A 466 41.21 28.58 -27.53
CA VAL A 466 42.52 28.98 -28.05
C VAL A 466 43.33 27.71 -28.24
N VAL A 467 43.81 27.48 -29.45
CA VAL A 467 44.52 26.27 -29.84
C VAL A 467 45.80 26.66 -30.56
N ASP A 468 46.93 26.06 -30.18
CA ASP A 468 48.21 26.34 -30.83
C ASP A 468 48.35 25.65 -32.21
N THR A 469 49.47 25.87 -32.86
CA THR A 469 49.78 25.28 -34.18
C THR A 469 49.94 23.76 -34.16
N GLU A 470 50.19 23.16 -32.99
CA GLU A 470 50.29 21.71 -32.81
C GLU A 470 48.92 21.07 -32.51
N GLY A 471 47.87 21.88 -32.37
CA GLY A 471 46.52 21.42 -32.04
C GLY A 471 46.27 21.28 -30.54
N THR A 472 47.15 21.79 -29.69
CA THR A 472 47.02 21.74 -28.23
C THR A 472 46.04 22.80 -27.76
N PHE A 473 45.05 22.39 -26.97
CA PHE A 473 44.11 23.30 -26.32
C PHE A 473 44.80 24.07 -25.19
N LEU A 474 44.89 25.39 -25.34
CA LEU A 474 45.54 26.28 -24.36
C LEU A 474 44.55 26.93 -23.38
N GLY A 475 43.29 27.06 -23.76
CA GLY A 475 42.26 27.64 -22.90
C GLY A 475 41.03 28.16 -23.64
N MET A 476 40.14 28.84 -22.92
CA MET A 476 38.92 29.44 -23.49
C MET A 476 39.02 30.96 -23.48
N LEU A 477 38.84 31.58 -24.64
CA LEU A 477 38.70 33.03 -24.77
C LEU A 477 37.22 33.38 -24.85
N LYS A 478 36.74 34.26 -23.95
CA LYS A 478 35.35 34.75 -23.98
C LYS A 478 35.31 36.14 -24.61
N TYR A 479 34.25 36.42 -25.35
CA TYR A 479 34.04 37.71 -26.01
C TYR A 479 34.10 38.90 -25.02
N ARG A 480 33.60 38.72 -23.80
CA ARG A 480 33.69 39.74 -22.75
C ARG A 480 35.13 40.08 -22.38
N ASP A 481 36.01 39.09 -22.38
CA ASP A 481 37.41 39.27 -21.98
C ASP A 481 38.19 39.94 -23.13
N VAL A 482 37.85 39.64 -24.38
CA VAL A 482 38.33 40.37 -25.57
C VAL A 482 37.92 41.85 -25.52
N MET A 483 36.63 42.14 -25.26
CA MET A 483 36.12 43.52 -25.17
C MET A 483 36.65 44.32 -23.98
N LYS A 484 37.23 43.67 -22.97
CA LYS A 484 37.91 44.34 -21.86
C LYS A 484 39.37 44.68 -22.19
N ALA A 485 39.99 43.93 -23.08
CA ALA A 485 41.38 44.08 -23.46
C ALA A 485 41.57 45.11 -24.60
N LEU A 486 40.54 45.31 -25.42
CA LEU A 486 40.40 46.39 -26.40
C LEU A 486 39.86 47.65 -25.72
#